data_AF-A0A3C2D4W2-F1
#
_entry.id   AF-A0A3C2D4W2-F1
#
_cell.length_a   1.000
_cell.length_b   1.000
_cell.length_c   1.000
_cell.angle_alpha   90.00
_cell.angle_beta   90.00
_cell.angle_gamma   90.00
#
_symmetry.space_group_name_H-M   'P 1'
#
loop_
_entity.id
_entity.type
_entity.pdbx_description
1 polymer ?
#
loop_
_entity_poly.entity_id
_entity_poly.type
_entity_poly.pdbx_seq_one_letter_code
_entity_poly.pdbx_strand_id
1 'polypeptide(L)'
;MFNIKSIFQPFLNRKFIMAYVASLALLYLIYRILNKTISIFDFYVNFMAIVQIVILCVSVYLIRFRKFEVYILGILTSMASLIIAFYINGSKYINNPNYKRLKQHPIPEYASNNAHMYYIVCNDLAERSEIINHLNRNGILSVFHYLSLHKSLYYRNKYKGEELPESDRYSDCLLRLPLYYELSESNVNAIMNLIKDIIKSGNNYQ
;
A
#
# COMPACT_ATOMS: atom_id res chain seq x y z
N MET A 1 -14.31 -14.02 1.06
CA MET A 1 -14.48 -12.72 1.74
C MET A 1 -13.74 -12.81 3.08
N PHE A 2 -12.53 -12.27 3.18
CA PHE A 2 -11.71 -12.33 4.39
C PHE A 2 -12.36 -11.48 5.49
N ASN A 3 -12.83 -12.12 6.57
CA ASN A 3 -13.51 -11.42 7.66
C ASN A 3 -12.49 -10.76 8.58
N ILE A 4 -12.27 -9.47 8.40
CA ILE A 4 -11.37 -8.65 9.22
C ILE A 4 -11.65 -8.82 10.73
N LYS A 5 -12.91 -9.06 11.15
CA LYS A 5 -13.25 -9.28 12.56
C LYS A 5 -12.63 -10.55 13.16
N SER A 6 -12.38 -11.60 12.38
CA SER A 6 -11.77 -12.83 12.92
C SER A 6 -10.29 -12.65 13.25
N ILE A 7 -9.61 -11.71 12.59
CA ILE A 7 -8.20 -11.37 12.82
C ILE A 7 -8.04 -10.58 14.13
N PHE A 8 -8.99 -9.72 14.46
CA PHE A 8 -8.98 -8.91 15.69
C PHE A 8 -9.54 -9.64 16.92
N GLN A 9 -10.27 -10.74 16.72
CA GLN A 9 -10.95 -11.51 17.77
C GLN A 9 -10.02 -12.02 18.91
N PRO A 10 -8.76 -12.44 18.66
CA PRO A 10 -7.84 -12.83 19.72
C PRO A 10 -7.37 -11.67 20.61
N PHE A 11 -7.38 -10.43 20.11
CA PHE A 11 -6.82 -9.25 20.78
C PHE A 11 -7.89 -8.41 21.50
N LEU A 12 -9.14 -8.45 21.02
CA LEU A 12 -10.32 -8.03 21.77
C LEU A 12 -10.78 -9.08 22.80
N ASN A 13 -10.07 -10.22 22.88
CA ASN A 13 -10.42 -11.30 23.78
C ASN A 13 -10.29 -10.82 25.23
N ARG A 14 -11.42 -10.82 25.93
CA ARG A 14 -11.58 -10.41 27.34
C ARG A 14 -10.46 -10.95 28.23
N LYS A 15 -9.93 -12.14 27.95
CA LYS A 15 -8.81 -12.76 28.68
C LYS A 15 -7.53 -11.92 28.66
N PHE A 16 -7.19 -11.24 27.57
CA PHE A 16 -5.97 -10.43 27.46
C PHE A 16 -6.09 -9.11 28.21
N ILE A 17 -7.22 -8.42 28.09
CA ILE A 17 -7.48 -7.18 28.85
C ILE A 17 -7.51 -7.49 30.35
N MET A 18 -8.13 -8.60 30.74
CA MET A 18 -8.17 -9.04 32.14
C MET A 18 -6.78 -9.42 32.67
N ALA A 19 -5.89 -10.00 31.85
CA ALA A 19 -4.51 -10.29 32.25
C ALA A 19 -3.69 -9.02 32.50
N TYR A 20 -3.87 -7.97 31.69
CA TYR A 20 -3.20 -6.68 31.88
C TYR A 20 -3.75 -5.90 33.09
N VAL A 21 -5.06 -5.91 33.30
CA VAL A 21 -5.67 -5.31 34.50
C VAL A 21 -5.26 -6.08 35.77
N ALA A 22 -5.17 -7.42 35.70
CA ALA A 22 -4.71 -8.24 36.81
C ALA A 22 -3.24 -8.01 37.16
N SER A 23 -2.35 -7.79 36.18
CA SER A 23 -0.95 -7.49 36.47
C SER A 23 -0.75 -6.11 37.10
N LEU A 24 -1.51 -5.09 36.66
CA LEU A 24 -1.52 -3.78 37.30
C LEU A 24 -2.09 -3.83 38.73
N ALA A 25 -3.15 -4.62 38.96
CA ALA A 25 -3.73 -4.81 40.28
C ALA A 25 -2.76 -5.56 41.23
N LEU A 26 -2.03 -6.56 40.73
CA LEU A 26 -1.02 -7.29 41.49
C LEU A 26 0.16 -6.38 41.86
N LEU A 27 0.62 -5.55 40.92
CA LEU A 27 1.65 -4.54 41.16
C LEU A 27 1.24 -3.52 42.23
N TYR A 28 -0.01 -3.05 42.18
CA TYR A 28 -0.56 -2.15 43.20
C TYR A 28 -0.67 -2.82 44.58
N LEU A 29 -1.05 -4.10 44.61
CA LEU A 29 -1.13 -4.86 45.86
C LEU A 29 0.26 -5.10 46.47
N ILE A 30 1.25 -5.46 45.65
CA ILE A 30 2.65 -5.59 46.07
C ILE A 30 3.16 -4.26 46.63
N TYR A 31 2.93 -3.15 45.93
CA TYR A 31 3.26 -1.81 46.43
C TYR A 31 2.65 -1.54 47.81
N ARG A 32 1.35 -1.86 48.00
CA ARG A 32 0.64 -1.64 49.26
C ARG A 32 1.17 -2.50 50.42
N ILE A 33 1.65 -3.71 50.13
CA ILE A 33 2.23 -4.64 51.12
C ILE A 33 3.63 -4.15 51.54
N LEU A 34 4.47 -3.77 50.58
CA LEU A 34 5.85 -3.33 50.83
C LEU A 34 5.90 -2.00 51.61
N ASN A 35 4.92 -1.12 51.43
CA ASN A 35 4.88 0.20 52.06
C ASN A 35 4.62 0.19 53.59
N LYS A 36 4.41 -0.99 54.21
CA LYS A 36 4.06 -1.11 55.63
C LYS A 36 5.20 -1.59 56.56
N THR A 37 6.34 -2.06 56.04
CA THR A 37 7.33 -2.75 56.89
C THR A 37 8.80 -2.66 56.45
N ILE A 38 9.13 -1.84 55.45
CA ILE A 38 10.41 -1.98 54.72
C ILE A 38 11.26 -0.71 54.80
N SER A 39 12.59 -0.88 54.92
CA SER A 39 13.54 0.23 54.92
C SER A 39 13.49 1.02 53.60
N ILE A 40 13.81 2.31 53.63
CA ILE A 40 13.78 3.17 52.42
C ILE A 40 14.66 2.60 51.30
N PHE A 41 15.76 1.92 51.64
CA PHE A 41 16.67 1.29 50.69
C PHE A 41 16.01 0.10 49.96
N ASP A 42 15.40 -0.80 50.71
CA ASP A 42 14.70 -1.98 50.16
C ASP A 42 13.45 -1.58 49.37
N PHE A 43 12.77 -0.49 49.76
CA PHE A 43 11.68 0.09 48.98
C PHE A 43 12.18 0.56 47.60
N TYR A 44 13.34 1.23 47.53
CA TYR A 44 13.91 1.71 46.28
C TYR A 44 14.32 0.56 45.35
N VAL A 45 14.96 -0.49 45.88
CA VAL A 45 15.33 -1.68 45.10
C VAL A 45 14.09 -2.37 44.53
N ASN A 46 13.04 -2.56 45.34
CA ASN A 46 11.78 -3.16 44.89
C ASN A 46 11.04 -2.27 43.88
N PHE A 47 11.05 -0.96 44.06
CA PHE A 47 10.46 -0.01 43.12
C PHE A 47 11.17 -0.06 41.76
N MET A 48 12.51 -0.07 41.74
CA MET A 48 13.28 -0.18 40.50
C MET A 48 13.05 -1.51 39.78
N ALA A 49 12.95 -2.62 40.52
CA ALA A 49 12.60 -3.92 39.96
C ALA A 49 11.20 -3.92 39.32
N ILE A 50 10.21 -3.31 39.98
CA ILE A 50 8.85 -3.15 39.45
C ILE A 50 8.85 -2.31 38.17
N VAL A 51 9.55 -1.17 38.15
CA VAL A 51 9.65 -0.31 36.97
C VAL A 51 10.27 -1.07 35.79
N GLN A 52 11.34 -1.84 36.03
CA GLN A 52 11.97 -2.67 35.00
C GLN A 52 11.04 -3.75 34.45
N ILE A 53 10.27 -4.44 35.31
CA ILE A 53 9.29 -5.45 34.88
C ILE A 53 8.19 -4.81 34.02
N VAL A 54 7.68 -3.64 34.42
CA VAL A 54 6.67 -2.91 33.64
C VAL A 54 7.22 -2.51 32.27
N ILE A 55 8.44 -1.96 32.21
CA ILE A 55 9.11 -1.60 30.95
C ILE A 55 9.27 -2.83 30.05
N LEU A 56 9.70 -3.97 30.60
CA LEU A 56 9.83 -5.24 29.87
C LEU A 56 8.47 -5.72 29.32
N CYS A 57 7.42 -5.72 30.14
CA CYS A 57 6.07 -6.12 29.72
C CYS A 57 5.52 -5.22 28.61
N VAL A 58 5.67 -3.90 28.75
CA VAL A 58 5.25 -2.93 27.72
C VAL A 58 6.06 -3.12 26.45
N SER A 59 7.38 -3.32 26.55
CA SER A 59 8.26 -3.56 25.39
C SER A 59 7.87 -4.83 24.63
N VAL A 60 7.59 -5.93 25.33
CA VAL A 60 7.13 -7.19 24.72
C VAL A 60 5.77 -7.02 24.04
N TYR A 61 4.85 -6.27 24.66
CA TYR A 61 3.56 -5.94 24.04
C TYR A 61 3.73 -5.12 22.76
N LEU A 62 4.54 -4.05 22.80
CA LEU A 62 4.82 -3.21 21.63
C LEU A 62 5.51 -3.98 20.51
N ILE A 63 6.43 -4.90 20.82
CA ILE A 63 7.06 -5.78 19.83
C ILE A 63 6.01 -6.70 19.19
N ARG A 64 5.12 -7.30 19.99
CA ARG A 64 4.07 -8.19 19.48
C ARG A 64 3.04 -7.43 18.65
N PHE A 65 2.72 -6.19 19.03
CA PHE A 65 1.87 -5.28 18.28
C PHE A 65 2.50 -4.87 16.94
N ARG A 66 3.79 -4.50 16.93
CA ARG A 66 4.53 -4.24 15.69
C ARG A 66 4.55 -5.44 14.75
N LYS A 67 4.75 -6.66 15.28
CA LYS A 67 4.66 -7.89 14.47
C LYS A 67 3.28 -8.06 13.84
N PHE A 68 2.21 -7.64 14.53
CA PHE A 68 0.85 -7.68 14.00
C PHE A 68 0.65 -6.65 12.86
N GLU A 69 1.12 -5.41 13.00
CA GLU A 69 1.08 -4.41 11.92
C GLU A 69 1.79 -4.91 10.66
N VAL A 70 2.99 -5.50 10.81
CA VAL A 70 3.73 -6.10 9.69
C VAL A 70 2.94 -7.23 9.03
N TYR A 71 2.21 -8.04 9.80
CA TYR A 71 1.38 -9.10 9.26
C TYR A 71 0.19 -8.57 8.45
N ILE A 72 -0.51 -7.55 8.97
CA ILE A 72 -1.60 -6.88 8.26
C ILE A 72 -1.08 -6.24 6.96
N LEU A 73 0.06 -5.55 7.03
CA LEU A 73 0.69 -4.97 5.85
C LEU A 73 1.05 -6.04 4.81
N GLY A 74 1.54 -7.20 5.25
CA GLY A 74 1.80 -8.36 4.40
C GLY A 74 0.55 -8.89 3.68
N ILE A 75 -0.58 -8.98 4.40
CA ILE A 75 -1.87 -9.38 3.81
C ILE A 75 -2.33 -8.36 2.76
N LEU A 76 -2.30 -7.06 3.09
CA LEU A 76 -2.72 -6.00 2.17
C LEU A 76 -1.86 -5.99 0.90
N THR A 77 -0.54 -6.15 1.05
CA THR A 77 0.39 -6.24 -0.07
C THR A 77 0.09 -7.46 -0.95
N SER A 78 -0.25 -8.60 -0.34
CA SER A 78 -0.63 -9.82 -1.07
C SER A 78 -1.93 -9.64 -1.86
N MET A 79 -2.94 -8.98 -1.27
CA MET A 79 -4.20 -8.66 -1.96
C MET A 79 -3.98 -7.72 -3.15
N ALA A 80 -3.18 -6.67 -2.97
CA ALA A 80 -2.82 -5.77 -4.06
C ALA A 80 -2.01 -6.48 -5.16
N SER A 81 -1.13 -7.42 -4.80
CA SER A 81 -0.37 -8.22 -5.76
C SER A 81 -1.26 -9.12 -6.62
N LEU A 82 -2.34 -9.67 -6.03
CA LEU A 82 -3.34 -10.45 -6.77
C LEU A 82 -4.09 -9.58 -7.78
N ILE A 83 -4.47 -8.36 -7.40
CA ILE A 83 -5.11 -7.39 -8.30
C ILE A 83 -4.18 -7.04 -9.47
N ILE A 84 -2.88 -6.82 -9.20
CA ILE A 84 -1.87 -6.63 -10.23
C ILE A 84 -1.82 -7.84 -11.17
N ALA A 85 -1.88 -9.06 -10.66
CA ALA A 85 -1.90 -10.26 -11.49
C ALA A 85 -3.12 -10.30 -12.43
N PHE A 86 -4.30 -9.86 -11.96
CA PHE A 86 -5.48 -9.73 -12.84
C PHE A 86 -5.26 -8.71 -13.95
N TYR A 87 -4.70 -7.54 -13.64
CA TYR A 87 -4.35 -6.55 -14.67
C TYR A 87 -3.32 -7.05 -15.66
N ILE A 88 -2.29 -7.77 -15.20
CA ILE A 88 -1.26 -8.38 -16.06
C ILE A 88 -1.92 -9.37 -17.03
N ASN A 89 -2.80 -10.23 -16.53
CA ASN A 89 -3.52 -11.19 -17.36
C ASN A 89 -4.43 -10.49 -18.36
N GLY A 90 -5.24 -9.51 -17.92
CA GLY A 90 -6.08 -8.69 -18.79
C GLY A 90 -5.28 -8.00 -19.91
N SER A 91 -4.11 -7.46 -19.58
CA SER A 91 -3.25 -6.73 -20.52
C SER A 91 -2.68 -7.62 -21.61
N LYS A 92 -2.40 -8.90 -21.32
CA LYS A 92 -1.96 -9.88 -22.33
C LYS A 92 -2.99 -10.05 -23.44
N TYR A 93 -4.28 -9.96 -23.13
CA TYR A 93 -5.35 -10.05 -24.13
C TYR A 93 -5.53 -8.77 -24.97
N ILE A 94 -5.01 -7.64 -24.51
CA ILE A 94 -4.99 -6.37 -25.24
C ILE A 94 -3.76 -6.30 -26.16
N ASN A 95 -2.64 -6.89 -25.75
CA ASN A 95 -1.39 -6.96 -26.51
C ASN A 95 -1.47 -8.01 -27.64
N ASN A 96 -2.22 -7.69 -28.70
CA ASN A 96 -2.21 -8.39 -29.99
C ASN A 96 -1.14 -7.72 -30.90
N PRO A 97 -0.47 -8.43 -31.83
CA PRO A 97 0.55 -7.85 -32.73
C PRO A 97 0.13 -6.58 -33.50
N ASN A 98 -1.18 -6.35 -33.69
CA ASN A 98 -1.72 -5.12 -34.28
C ASN A 98 -1.89 -3.95 -33.28
N TYR A 99 -1.76 -4.22 -31.98
CA TYR A 99 -1.94 -3.28 -30.87
C TYR A 99 -0.69 -3.30 -30.00
N LYS A 100 0.38 -2.66 -30.48
CA LYS A 100 1.71 -2.58 -29.87
C LYS A 100 1.77 -1.83 -28.50
N ARG A 101 0.65 -1.67 -27.80
CA ARG A 101 0.34 -0.36 -27.18
C ARG A 101 0.31 -0.30 -25.64
N LEU A 102 0.38 -1.41 -24.88
CA LEU A 102 0.51 -1.34 -23.41
C LEU A 102 1.80 -2.01 -22.95
N LYS A 103 2.85 -1.20 -22.70
CA LYS A 103 4.11 -1.69 -22.13
C LYS A 103 4.03 -1.66 -20.61
N GLN A 104 4.38 -2.79 -20.00
CA GLN A 104 4.72 -2.89 -18.58
C GLN A 104 6.23 -2.96 -18.46
N HIS A 105 6.81 -2.34 -17.42
CA HIS A 105 8.21 -2.58 -17.12
C HIS A 105 8.35 -3.91 -16.38
N PRO A 106 9.24 -4.81 -16.85
CA PRO A 106 9.57 -5.99 -16.08
C PRO A 106 10.18 -5.56 -14.74
N ILE A 107 9.81 -6.26 -13.67
CA ILE A 107 10.45 -6.08 -12.37
C ILE A 107 11.85 -6.69 -12.49
N PRO A 108 12.93 -5.94 -12.24
CA PRO A 108 14.29 -6.48 -12.26
C PRO A 108 14.46 -7.60 -11.23
N GLU A 109 15.37 -8.56 -11.49
CA GLU A 109 15.62 -9.71 -10.60
C GLU A 109 16.01 -9.29 -9.18
N TYR A 110 16.68 -8.15 -9.03
CA TYR A 110 17.09 -7.61 -7.73
C TYR A 110 15.97 -6.86 -6.96
N ALA A 111 14.80 -6.68 -7.57
CA ALA A 111 13.73 -5.82 -7.03
C ALA A 111 12.47 -6.62 -6.71
N SER A 112 11.72 -6.14 -5.71
CA SER A 112 10.38 -6.62 -5.41
C SER A 112 9.35 -5.52 -5.64
N ASN A 113 8.11 -5.90 -5.96
CA ASN A 113 7.00 -4.97 -6.12
C ASN A 113 6.14 -4.99 -4.85
N ASN A 114 6.03 -3.83 -4.20
CA ASN A 114 5.19 -3.64 -3.00
C ASN A 114 3.70 -3.44 -3.33
N ALA A 115 3.32 -3.61 -4.59
CA ALA A 115 1.96 -3.46 -5.11
C ALA A 115 1.32 -2.11 -4.75
N HIS A 116 2.11 -1.05 -4.67
CA HIS A 116 1.63 0.29 -4.36
C HIS A 116 0.89 0.95 -5.53
N MET A 117 1.26 0.61 -6.77
CA MET A 117 0.63 1.18 -7.95
C MET A 117 0.67 0.20 -9.13
N TYR A 118 -0.30 0.33 -10.02
CA TYR A 118 -0.29 -0.32 -11.31
C TYR A 118 -0.43 0.74 -12.41
N TYR A 119 0.39 0.62 -13.45
CA TYR A 119 0.39 1.55 -14.56
C TYR A 119 0.59 0.82 -15.88
N ILE A 120 0.17 1.49 -16.94
CA ILE A 120 0.43 1.13 -18.32
C ILE A 120 1.06 2.32 -19.03
N VAL A 121 1.82 2.06 -20.08
CA VAL A 121 2.44 3.11 -20.91
C VAL A 121 1.76 3.10 -22.26
N CYS A 122 1.04 4.19 -22.56
CA CYS A 122 0.40 4.50 -23.84
C CYS A 122 1.46 4.90 -24.89
N ASN A 123 1.03 5.21 -26.12
CA ASN A 123 1.93 5.62 -27.20
C ASN A 123 2.21 7.12 -27.15
N ASP A 124 1.19 7.90 -26.83
CA ASP A 124 1.24 9.35 -26.82
C ASP A 124 0.25 9.94 -25.80
N LEU A 125 0.33 11.27 -25.66
CA LEU A 125 -0.51 12.07 -24.78
C LEU A 125 -1.99 12.03 -25.17
N ALA A 126 -2.31 11.91 -26.46
CA ALA A 126 -3.69 11.95 -26.94
C ALA A 126 -4.42 10.66 -26.56
N GLU A 127 -3.82 9.51 -26.85
CA GLU A 127 -4.34 8.20 -26.46
C GLU A 127 -4.50 8.10 -24.94
N ARG A 128 -3.49 8.54 -24.17
CA ARG A 128 -3.58 8.54 -22.70
C ARG A 128 -4.77 9.37 -22.23
N SER A 129 -4.91 10.58 -22.75
CA SER A 129 -5.99 11.50 -22.39
C SER A 129 -7.36 10.94 -22.76
N GLU A 130 -7.46 10.28 -23.91
CA GLU A 130 -8.69 9.63 -24.37
C GLU A 130 -9.10 8.48 -23.45
N ILE A 131 -8.15 7.61 -23.07
CA ILE A 131 -8.41 6.52 -22.13
C ILE A 131 -8.87 7.06 -20.77
N ILE A 132 -8.19 8.09 -20.23
CA ILE A 132 -8.59 8.72 -18.97
C ILE A 132 -10.02 9.23 -19.04
N ASN A 133 -10.36 9.95 -20.11
CA ASN A 133 -11.70 10.50 -20.30
C ASN A 133 -12.75 9.41 -20.45
N HIS A 134 -12.44 8.34 -21.19
CA HIS A 134 -13.34 7.21 -21.37
C HIS A 134 -13.62 6.48 -20.06
N LEU A 135 -12.59 6.22 -19.26
CA LEU A 135 -12.73 5.62 -17.92
C LEU A 135 -13.52 6.53 -16.99
N ASN A 136 -13.23 7.84 -16.99
CA ASN A 136 -13.91 8.80 -16.13
C ASN A 136 -15.42 8.89 -16.43
N ARG A 137 -15.82 8.86 -17.71
CA ARG A 137 -17.23 8.80 -18.13
C ARG A 137 -17.95 7.55 -17.64
N ASN A 138 -17.22 6.46 -17.40
CA ASN A 138 -17.74 5.21 -16.83
C ASN A 138 -17.57 5.12 -15.31
N GLY A 139 -17.29 6.24 -14.63
CA GLY A 139 -17.15 6.30 -13.17
C GLY A 139 -15.84 5.71 -12.63
N ILE A 140 -14.85 5.48 -13.49
CA ILE A 140 -13.54 4.94 -13.13
C ILE A 140 -12.51 6.06 -13.15
N LEU A 141 -11.98 6.41 -11.98
CA LEU A 141 -10.93 7.40 -11.85
C LEU A 141 -9.56 6.80 -12.20
N SER A 142 -8.99 7.22 -13.33
CA SER A 142 -7.59 6.95 -13.70
C SER A 142 -6.84 8.26 -13.84
N VAL A 143 -5.58 8.28 -13.41
CA VAL A 143 -4.78 9.51 -13.32
C VAL A 143 -3.41 9.31 -13.95
N PHE A 144 -2.83 10.39 -14.47
CA PHE A 144 -1.43 10.39 -14.89
C PHE A 144 -0.54 10.95 -13.77
N HIS A 145 0.74 10.57 -13.79
CA HIS A 145 1.80 11.09 -12.93
C HIS A 145 3.14 10.79 -13.61
N TYR A 146 4.22 11.56 -13.43
CA TYR A 146 4.34 12.95 -12.98
C TYR A 146 4.71 13.81 -14.18
N LEU A 147 4.65 15.14 -14.06
CA LEU A 147 5.22 16.04 -15.06
C LEU A 147 6.75 16.01 -14.95
N SER A 148 7.44 16.03 -16.10
CA SER A 148 8.88 16.25 -16.20
C SER A 148 9.29 17.51 -15.42
N LEU A 149 10.02 17.34 -14.32
CA LEU A 149 10.39 18.45 -13.44
C LEU A 149 11.21 19.51 -14.18
N HIS A 150 12.08 19.09 -15.11
CA HIS A 150 12.88 19.98 -15.94
C HIS A 150 12.05 20.87 -16.88
N LYS A 151 10.80 20.49 -17.19
CA LYS A 151 9.85 21.31 -17.96
C LYS A 151 8.91 22.13 -17.08
N SER A 152 8.89 21.91 -15.77
CA SER A 152 8.02 22.64 -14.85
C SER A 152 8.32 24.14 -14.89
N LEU A 153 7.30 24.98 -14.75
CA LEU A 153 7.43 26.45 -14.76
C LEU A 153 8.47 26.95 -13.76
N TYR A 154 8.54 26.32 -12.59
CA TYR A 154 9.46 26.70 -11.52
C TYR A 154 10.92 26.33 -11.82
N TYR A 155 11.17 25.20 -12.48
CA TYR A 155 12.52 24.64 -12.60
C TYR A 155 13.11 24.75 -14.01
N ARG A 156 12.31 25.01 -15.05
CA ARG A 156 12.78 25.08 -16.44
C ARG A 156 13.91 26.09 -16.67
N ASN A 157 13.88 27.23 -15.96
CA ASN A 157 14.91 28.27 -16.08
C ASN A 157 16.17 27.97 -15.24
N LYS A 158 16.09 26.99 -14.32
CA LYS A 158 17.19 26.54 -13.46
C LYS A 158 17.88 25.30 -14.02
N TYR A 159 17.18 24.55 -14.87
CA TYR A 159 17.70 23.36 -15.52
C TYR A 159 18.67 23.74 -16.63
N LYS A 160 19.88 23.16 -16.60
CA LYS A 160 20.94 23.36 -17.61
C LYS A 160 21.46 22.03 -18.16
N GLY A 161 20.74 20.93 -17.90
CA GLY A 161 21.11 19.61 -18.39
C GLY A 161 20.62 19.38 -19.82
N GLU A 162 21.02 18.22 -20.36
CA GLU A 162 20.57 17.72 -21.65
C GLU A 162 19.06 17.41 -21.68
N GLU A 163 18.51 17.20 -22.86
CA GLU A 163 17.14 16.71 -22.98
C GLU A 163 16.98 15.34 -22.29
N LEU A 164 15.85 15.15 -21.61
CA LEU A 164 15.51 13.90 -20.91
C LEU A 164 14.32 13.23 -21.61
N PRO A 165 14.52 12.65 -22.80
CA PRO A 165 13.42 12.16 -23.65
C PRO A 165 12.58 11.08 -22.96
N GLU A 166 13.19 10.18 -22.17
CA GLU A 166 12.43 9.18 -21.42
C GLU A 166 11.61 9.78 -20.28
N SER A 167 12.11 10.83 -19.60
CA SER A 167 11.33 11.54 -18.58
C SER A 167 10.06 12.13 -19.20
N ASP A 168 10.19 12.75 -20.36
CA ASP A 168 9.07 13.34 -21.09
C ASP A 168 8.09 12.29 -21.58
N ARG A 169 8.62 11.22 -22.17
CA ARG A 169 7.82 10.09 -22.62
C ARG A 169 6.99 9.48 -21.49
N TYR A 170 7.57 9.26 -20.30
CA TYR A 170 6.78 8.76 -19.17
C TYR A 170 5.77 9.80 -18.66
N SER A 171 6.14 11.07 -18.68
CA SER A 171 5.23 12.15 -18.29
C SER A 171 4.00 12.25 -19.18
N ASP A 172 4.14 11.97 -20.47
CA ASP A 172 3.07 12.08 -21.47
C ASP A 172 2.30 10.77 -21.65
N CYS A 173 2.94 9.61 -21.48
CA CYS A 173 2.36 8.32 -21.85
C CYS A 173 1.97 7.42 -20.67
N LEU A 174 2.44 7.69 -19.44
CA LEU A 174 2.13 6.81 -18.30
C LEU A 174 0.72 7.07 -17.75
N LEU A 175 -0.08 6.01 -17.69
CA LEU A 175 -1.42 6.01 -17.10
C LEU A 175 -1.48 5.07 -15.90
N ARG A 176 -1.92 5.57 -14.75
CA ARG A 176 -2.18 4.75 -13.56
C ARG A 176 -3.62 4.27 -13.55
N LEU A 177 -3.78 2.99 -13.26
CA LEU A 177 -5.10 2.36 -13.10
C LEU A 177 -5.45 2.24 -11.61
N PRO A 178 -6.75 2.15 -11.26
CA PRO A 178 -7.18 1.95 -9.89
C PRO A 178 -6.54 0.70 -9.26
N LEU A 179 -5.96 0.87 -8.08
CA LEU A 179 -5.39 -0.23 -7.30
C LEU A 179 -5.69 0.03 -5.82
N TYR A 180 -6.60 -0.75 -5.25
CA TYR A 180 -6.98 -0.69 -3.84
C TYR A 180 -7.55 -2.05 -3.41
N TYR A 181 -7.49 -2.38 -2.12
CA TYR A 181 -7.70 -3.74 -1.61
C TYR A 181 -9.14 -4.30 -1.82
N GLU A 182 -10.12 -3.45 -2.11
CA GLU A 182 -11.52 -3.84 -2.37
C GLU A 182 -11.81 -4.06 -3.86
N LEU A 183 -10.83 -3.84 -4.74
CA LEU A 183 -11.02 -4.00 -6.18
C LEU A 183 -11.13 -5.50 -6.53
N SER A 184 -12.31 -5.90 -7.02
CA SER A 184 -12.56 -7.28 -7.44
C SER A 184 -12.01 -7.57 -8.84
N GLU A 185 -11.84 -8.85 -9.15
CA GLU A 185 -11.49 -9.31 -10.50
C GLU A 185 -12.52 -8.84 -11.54
N SER A 186 -13.82 -8.85 -11.22
CA SER A 186 -14.87 -8.37 -12.12
C SER A 186 -14.69 -6.89 -12.47
N ASN A 187 -14.30 -6.07 -11.50
CA ASN A 187 -14.06 -4.64 -11.70
C ASN A 187 -12.80 -4.42 -12.55
N VAL A 188 -11.72 -5.19 -12.29
CA VAL A 188 -10.53 -5.18 -13.15
C VAL A 188 -10.90 -5.54 -14.58
N ASN A 189 -11.68 -6.61 -14.79
CA ASN A 189 -12.13 -7.01 -16.13
C ASN A 189 -12.96 -5.93 -16.82
N ALA A 190 -13.85 -5.25 -16.09
CA ALA A 190 -14.61 -4.12 -16.63
C ALA A 190 -13.70 -2.97 -17.07
N ILE A 191 -12.70 -2.60 -16.25
CA ILE A 191 -11.70 -1.58 -16.59
C ILE A 191 -10.94 -1.99 -17.86
N MET A 192 -10.48 -3.24 -17.95
CA MET A 192 -9.71 -3.73 -19.09
C MET A 192 -10.55 -3.80 -20.38
N ASN A 193 -11.83 -4.13 -20.28
CA ASN A 193 -12.74 -4.11 -21.43
C ASN A 193 -12.96 -2.69 -21.95
N LEU A 194 -13.19 -1.71 -21.07
CA LEU A 194 -13.32 -0.31 -21.47
C LEU A 194 -12.06 0.21 -22.16
N ILE A 195 -10.88 -0.12 -21.64
CA ILE A 195 -9.60 0.23 -22.28
C ILE A 195 -9.47 -0.43 -23.66
N LYS A 196 -9.89 -1.69 -23.79
CA LYS A 196 -9.86 -2.41 -25.08
C LYS A 196 -10.81 -1.77 -26.10
N ASP A 197 -11.99 -1.35 -25.68
CA ASP A 197 -13.02 -0.79 -26.57
C ASP A 197 -12.59 0.58 -27.12
N ILE A 198 -11.99 1.44 -26.30
CA ILE A 198 -11.50 2.73 -26.76
C ILE A 198 -10.30 2.59 -27.71
N ILE A 199 -9.36 1.68 -27.41
CA ILE A 199 -8.20 1.40 -28.28
C ILE A 199 -8.65 0.86 -29.65
N LYS A 200 -9.64 -0.02 -29.70
CA LYS A 200 -10.21 -0.52 -30.96
C LYS A 200 -10.89 0.58 -31.77
N SER A 201 -11.62 1.46 -31.10
CA SER A 201 -12.36 2.54 -31.74
C SER A 201 -11.42 3.53 -32.42
N GLY A 202 -10.28 3.86 -31.80
CA GLY A 202 -9.28 4.77 -32.37
C GLY A 202 -8.56 4.24 -33.60
N ASN A 203 -8.39 2.91 -33.73
CA ASN A 203 -7.71 2.29 -34.87
C ASN A 203 -8.57 2.20 -36.15
N ASN A 204 -9.89 2.39 -36.05
CA ASN A 204 -10.79 2.38 -37.22
C ASN A 204 -10.86 3.73 -37.95
N TYR A 205 -10.13 4.74 -37.48
CA TYR A 205 -10.06 6.08 -38.08
C TYR A 205 -8.69 6.40 -38.71
N GLN A 206 -7.85 5.37 -38.95
CA GLN A 206 -6.61 5.48 -39.72
C GLN A 206 -6.75 4.84 -41.10
#